data_AF-A0A6B0ZF56-F1
#
_entry.id   AF-A0A6B0ZF56-F1
#
_cell.length_a   1.000
_cell.length_b   1.000
_cell.length_c   1.000
_cell.angle_alpha   90.00
_cell.angle_beta   90.00
_cell.angle_gamma   90.00
#
_symmetry.space_group_name_H-M   'P 1'
#
loop_
_entity.id
_entity.type
_entity.pdbx_description
1 polymer ?
#
loop_
_entity_poly.entity_id
_entity_poly.type
_entity_poly.pdbx_seq_one_letter_code
_entity_poly.pdbx_strand_id
1 'polypeptide(L)' 'LVPQYVNEGKSYLTVAFGCTGGRHRSVAVTEHFAGVLAAMGHEPAVVHRDIDK' A
#
# COMPACT_ATOMS: atom_id res chain seq x y z
N LEU A 1 -2.27 -13.32 5.45
CA LEU A 1 -3.22 -12.88 4.41
C LEU A 1 -2.55 -12.74 3.04
N VAL A 2 -1.42 -12.02 2.91
CA VAL A 2 -0.71 -11.89 1.61
C VAL A 2 -0.42 -13.24 0.92
N PRO A 3 0.11 -14.28 1.61
CA PRO A 3 0.33 -15.59 0.97
C PRO A 3 -0.97 -16.28 0.52
N GLN A 4 -2.10 -16.01 1.17
CA GLN A 4 -3.39 -16.59 0.81
C GLN A 4 -3.94 -15.94 -0.46
N TYR A 5 -3.78 -14.63 -0.62
CA TYR A 5 -4.14 -13.93 -1.87
C TYR A 5 -3.32 -14.42 -3.06
N VAL A 6 -2.03 -14.70 -2.84
CA VAL A 6 -1.15 -15.32 -3.84
C VAL A 6 -1.65 -16.72 -4.21
N ASN A 7 -1.95 -17.55 -3.21
CA ASN A 7 -2.45 -18.92 -3.43
C ASN A 7 -3.81 -18.95 -4.13
N GLU A 8 -4.65 -17.95 -3.90
CA GLU A 8 -5.95 -17.77 -4.57
C GLU A 8 -5.80 -17.29 -6.03
N GLY A 9 -4.57 -17.01 -6.48
CA GLY A 9 -4.27 -16.60 -7.85
C GLY A 9 -4.64 -15.14 -8.16
N LYS A 10 -4.85 -14.30 -7.14
CA LYS A 10 -5.18 -12.89 -7.35
C LYS A 10 -3.95 -12.14 -7.84
N SER A 11 -4.07 -11.52 -9.01
CA SER A 11 -2.97 -10.79 -9.64
C SER A 11 -2.63 -9.49 -8.90
N TYR A 12 -3.58 -8.91 -8.16
CA TYR A 12 -3.40 -7.65 -7.45
C TYR A 12 -4.09 -7.67 -6.09
N LEU A 13 -3.45 -7.07 -5.10
CA LEU A 13 -4.02 -6.74 -3.79
C LEU A 13 -3.85 -5.24 -3.57
N THR A 14 -4.96 -4.50 -3.54
CA THR A 14 -4.95 -3.06 -3.27
C THR A 14 -5.29 -2.82 -1.80
N VAL A 15 -4.40 -2.11 -1.09
CA VAL A 15 -4.61 -1.69 0.30
C VAL A 15 -4.65 -0.17 0.35
N ALA A 16 -5.72 0.40 0.90
CA ALA A 16 -5.91 1.85 0.97
C ALA A 16 -5.74 2.37 2.40
N PHE A 17 -4.98 3.44 2.56
CA PHE A 17 -4.82 4.17 3.81
C PHE A 17 -5.46 5.55 3.70
N GLY A 18 -6.33 5.89 4.65
CA GLY A 18 -7.08 7.14 4.66
C GLY A 18 -6.75 8.02 5.87
N CYS A 19 -6.59 9.31 5.63
CA CYS A 19 -6.68 10.35 6.66
C CYS A 19 -7.54 11.49 6.15
N THR A 20 -8.04 12.37 7.03
CA THR A 20 -9.02 13.41 6.66
C THR A 20 -8.63 14.23 5.44
N GLY A 21 -7.36 14.62 5.32
CA GLY A 21 -6.87 15.43 4.19
C GLY A 21 -6.04 14.67 3.17
N GLY A 22 -5.82 13.36 3.33
CA GLY A 22 -5.06 12.53 2.39
C GLY A 22 -3.56 12.86 2.18
N ARG A 23 -3.00 13.83 2.91
CA ARG A 23 -1.66 14.41 2.64
C ARG A 23 -0.55 14.11 3.66
N HIS A 24 -0.91 13.68 4.87
CA HIS A 24 0.07 13.53 5.96
C HIS A 24 0.15 12.09 6.49
N ARG A 25 -0.85 11.68 7.27
CA ARG A 25 -0.84 10.38 7.95
C ARG A 25 -0.97 9.21 6.99
N SER A 26 -1.90 9.29 6.03
CA SER A 26 -2.08 8.25 5.02
C SER A 26 -0.83 8.07 4.16
N VAL A 27 -0.20 9.17 3.75
CA VAL A 27 1.03 9.17 2.95
C VAL A 27 2.16 8.47 3.72
N ALA A 28 2.43 8.91 4.95
CA ALA A 28 3.50 8.35 5.77
C ALA A 28 3.31 6.85 6.06
N VAL A 29 2.08 6.43 6.37
CA VAL A 29 1.77 5.01 6.64
C VAL A 29 1.91 4.17 5.36
N THR A 30 1.49 4.70 4.21
CA THR A 30 1.59 3.98 2.93
C THR A 30 3.05 3.74 2.56
N GLU A 31 3.90 4.77 2.66
CA GLU A 31 5.34 4.65 2.38
C GLU A 31 6.02 3.65 3.32
N HIS A 32 5.71 3.73 4.62
CA HIS A 32 6.26 2.78 5.60
C HIS A 32 5.84 1.34 5.30
N PHE A 33 4.55 1.12 5.02
CA PHE A 33 4.02 -0.21 4.70
C PHE A 33 4.61 -0.77 3.40
N ALA A 34 4.79 0.06 2.37
CA ALA A 34 5.47 -0.33 1.14
C ALA A 34 6.92 -0.74 1.40
N GLY A 35 7.66 0.00 2.24
CA GLY A 35 9.01 -0.38 2.64
C GLY A 35 9.08 -1.75 3.34
N VAL A 36 8.10 -2.04 4.22
CA VAL A 36 8.00 -3.34 4.88
C VAL A 36 7.71 -4.46 3.86
N LEU A 37 6.79 -4.25 2.92
CA LEU A 37 6.49 -5.22 1.86
C LEU A 37 7.70 -5.46 0.95
N ALA A 38 8.43 -4.41 0.58
CA ALA A 38 9.65 -4.52 -0.20
C ALA A 38 10.73 -5.34 0.53
N ALA A 39 10.92 -5.10 1.83
CA ALA A 39 11.84 -5.88 2.65
C ALA A 39 11.45 -7.36 2.78
N MET A 40 10.16 -7.69 2.59
CA MET A 40 9.66 -9.08 2.54
C MET A 40 9.74 -9.70 1.14
N GLY A 41 10.33 -9.01 0.16
CA GLY A 41 10.52 -9.52 -1.21
C GLY A 41 9.32 -9.32 -2.13
N HIS A 42 8.39 -8.43 -1.78
CA HIS A 42 7.28 -8.04 -2.66
C HIS A 42 7.60 -6.76 -3.44
N GLU A 43 6.86 -6.52 -4.52
CA GLU A 43 7.01 -5.32 -5.37
C GLU A 43 5.75 -4.44 -5.27
N PRO A 44 5.58 -3.66 -4.18
CA PRO A 44 4.40 -2.82 -4.01
C PRO A 44 4.45 -1.59 -4.94
N ALA A 45 3.30 -1.29 -5.56
CA ALA A 45 3.08 0.00 -6.22
C ALA A 45 2.38 0.97 -5.24
N VAL A 46 2.86 2.21 -5.15
CA VAL A 46 2.33 3.25 -4.26
C VAL A 46 1.66 4.35 -5.07
N VAL A 47 0.47 4.76 -4.64
CA VAL A 47 -0.29 5.88 -5.22
C VAL A 47 -0.86 6.76 -4.12
N HIS A 48 -0.57 8.06 -4.16
CA HIS A 48 -1.11 9.05 -3.21
C HIS A 48 -2.20 9.89 -3.89
N ARG A 49 -3.47 9.53 -3.66
CA ARG A 49 -4.61 10.11 -4.39
C ARG A 49 -4.77 11.63 -4.24
N ASP A 50 -4.49 12.16 -3.05
CA ASP A 50 -4.84 13.55 -2.67
C ASP A 50 -3.60 14.42 -2.39
N ILE A 51 -2.40 13.94 -2.71
CA ILE A 51 -1.15 14.68 -2.43
C ILE A 51 -0.98 15.90 -3.33
N ASP A 52 -1.45 15.82 -4.58
CA ASP A 52 -1.32 16.87 -5.61
C ASP A 52 -2.62 17.64 -5.89
N LYS A 53 -3.70 17.33 -5.16
CA LYS A 53 -4.90 18.19 -5.15
C LYS A 53 -4.65 19.40 -4.27
#